data_AF-A0A4R6NY47-F1
#
_entry.id   AF-A0A4R6NY47-F1
#
_cell.length_a   1.000
_cell.length_b   1.000
_cell.length_c   1.000
_cell.angle_alpha   90.00
_cell.angle_beta   90.00
_cell.angle_gamma   90.00
#
_symmetry.space_group_name_H-M   'P 1'
#
loop_
_entity.id
_entity.type
_entity.pdbx_description
1 polymer ?
#
loop_
_entity_poly.entity_id
_entity_poly.type
_entity_poly.pdbx_seq_one_letter_code
_entity_poly.pdbx_strand_id
1 'polypeptide(L)'
;MRLSELEKEKLALLSRRNELQRAAQSPTSMQLTPNQKAELFRGLFHGRQDVYAVRWESSSNGRSGYAVACANEWVQGICQKPRIKCGECPHKKFKPLDFRAVYDHLSGKHVAGLYPLLPDSSCYLLAVDFDKEDWRADVRALAQACRDEGVPYLVEISRSGAGAHLWVFFSDAVPAWSARALGFKLLDKAMERHPGLSFDSYDRLFPNQDTMPDGGFGNLIALPLQHEARSRGCTVFVDDKLTPYPDQWALLSQQKTVSLAQLRDMVGNEPDSDAIAEVALPWEQALPVDTGIISGCPESITLTLANHIYMKLSDIPGTLAARIKRMASFANPVFFKTQALRFSTHGIPRYISCARIEQGYISVPRGCFDDLQALLHEQGIWPPKNHVYGRRTRSSQSQG
;
A
#
# COMPACT_ATOMS: atom_id res chain seq x y z
N MET A 1 -33.63 -24.51 38.08
CA MET A 1 -32.44 -24.24 38.92
C MET A 1 -31.16 -24.18 38.11
N ARG A 2 -30.72 -25.29 37.49
CA ARG A 2 -29.45 -25.39 36.75
C ARG A 2 -29.20 -24.30 35.70
N LEU A 3 -30.23 -23.90 34.94
CA LEU A 3 -30.10 -22.88 33.88
C LEU A 3 -29.76 -21.49 34.45
N SER A 4 -30.37 -21.13 35.58
CA SER A 4 -30.13 -19.84 36.26
C SER A 4 -28.75 -19.78 36.91
N GLU A 5 -28.23 -20.92 37.38
CA GLU A 5 -26.86 -21.03 37.90
C GLU A 5 -25.83 -20.85 36.79
N LEU A 6 -26.05 -21.47 35.62
CA LEU A 6 -25.18 -21.33 34.45
C LEU A 6 -25.17 -19.89 33.88
N GLU A 7 -26.30 -19.19 33.91
CA GLU A 7 -26.37 -17.78 33.49
C GLU A 7 -25.57 -16.86 34.42
N LYS A 8 -25.65 -17.10 35.74
CA LYS A 8 -24.84 -16.36 36.73
C LYS A 8 -23.35 -16.63 36.56
N GLU A 9 -22.97 -17.89 36.31
CA GLU A 9 -21.59 -18.28 36.07
C GLU A 9 -21.03 -17.66 34.78
N LYS A 10 -21.82 -17.67 33.70
CA LYS A 10 -21.49 -16.98 32.44
C LYS A 10 -21.27 -15.47 32.66
N LEU A 11 -22.15 -14.80 33.41
CA LEU A 11 -22.01 -13.38 33.72
C LEU A 11 -20.75 -13.09 34.54
N ALA A 12 -20.43 -13.93 35.53
CA ALA A 12 -19.22 -13.81 36.33
C ALA A 12 -17.95 -13.98 35.48
N LEU A 13 -17.94 -14.98 34.59
CA LEU A 13 -16.82 -15.21 33.67
C LEU A 13 -16.66 -14.07 32.66
N LEU A 14 -17.75 -13.51 32.15
CA LEU A 14 -17.72 -12.34 31.26
C LEU A 14 -17.19 -11.10 32.00
N SER A 15 -17.61 -10.87 33.25
CA SER A 15 -17.08 -9.80 34.09
C SER A 15 -15.58 -9.97 34.32
N ARG A 16 -15.15 -11.18 34.70
CA ARG A 16 -13.74 -11.48 34.94
C ARG A 16 -12.88 -11.35 33.68
N ARG A 17 -13.40 -11.77 32.53
CA ARG A 17 -12.75 -11.56 31.22
C ARG A 17 -12.58 -10.08 30.92
N ASN A 18 -13.62 -9.27 31.17
CA ASN A 18 -13.56 -7.82 30.96
C ASN A 18 -12.58 -7.14 31.93
N GLU A 19 -12.50 -7.60 33.18
CA GLU A 19 -11.49 -7.14 34.16
C GLU A 19 -10.08 -7.48 33.71
N LEU A 20 -9.84 -8.72 33.28
CA LEU A 20 -8.53 -9.16 32.78
C LEU A 20 -8.15 -8.42 31.48
N GLN A 21 -9.12 -8.15 30.61
CA GLN A 21 -8.90 -7.30 29.42
C GLN A 21 -8.56 -5.86 29.81
N ARG A 22 -9.23 -5.28 30.82
CA ARG A 22 -8.89 -3.93 31.33
C ARG A 22 -7.54 -3.88 32.03
N ALA A 23 -7.16 -4.93 32.75
CA ALA A 23 -5.86 -5.05 33.40
C ALA A 23 -4.73 -5.24 32.36
N ALA A 24 -4.97 -6.04 31.31
CA ALA A 24 -4.05 -6.17 30.18
C ALA A 24 -3.97 -4.91 29.30
N GLN A 25 -5.04 -4.10 29.27
CA GLN A 25 -5.09 -2.81 28.59
C GLN A 25 -4.62 -1.64 29.47
N SER A 26 -4.31 -1.85 30.75
CA SER A 26 -3.74 -0.81 31.60
C SER A 26 -2.27 -0.65 31.19
N PRO A 27 -1.92 0.40 30.43
CA PRO A 27 -0.55 0.57 30.00
C PRO A 27 0.21 0.99 31.26
N THR A 28 1.24 0.25 31.63
CA THR A 28 2.36 0.86 32.33
C THR A 28 2.88 1.91 31.34
N SER A 29 2.38 3.15 31.42
CA SER A 29 2.77 4.18 30.45
C SER A 29 4.27 4.37 30.63
N MET A 30 5.07 3.85 29.70
CA MET A 30 6.46 4.23 29.61
C MET A 30 6.44 5.73 29.34
N GLN A 31 6.63 6.54 30.37
CA GLN A 31 6.75 7.98 30.19
C GLN A 31 8.10 8.27 29.56
N LEU A 32 8.14 8.12 28.22
CA LEU A 32 9.31 8.48 27.45
C LEU A 32 9.50 10.00 27.51
N THR A 33 10.72 10.41 27.84
CA THR A 33 11.15 11.79 27.73
C THR A 33 11.04 12.27 26.28
N PRO A 34 10.99 13.59 26.01
CA PRO A 34 11.02 14.10 24.64
C PRO A 34 12.23 13.58 23.85
N ASN A 35 13.37 13.36 24.52
CA ASN A 35 14.57 12.85 23.88
C ASN A 35 14.38 11.40 23.40
N GLN A 36 13.92 10.53 24.31
CA GLN A 36 13.64 9.13 24.00
C GLN A 36 12.56 8.97 22.91
N LYS A 37 11.55 9.85 22.89
CA LYS A 37 10.52 9.86 21.84
C LYS A 37 11.12 10.17 20.46
N ALA A 38 11.97 11.18 20.37
CA ALA A 38 12.62 11.53 19.11
C ALA A 38 13.63 10.48 18.65
N GLU A 39 14.36 9.84 19.57
CA GLU A 39 15.25 8.71 19.25
C GLU A 39 14.48 7.50 18.73
N LEU A 40 13.41 7.09 19.43
CA LEU A 40 12.52 6.02 18.98
C LEU A 40 11.95 6.31 17.59
N PHE A 41 11.47 7.54 17.38
CA PHE A 41 10.94 7.97 16.09
C PHE A 41 11.99 7.87 14.98
N ARG A 42 13.23 8.32 15.24
CA ARG A 42 14.33 8.22 14.27
C ARG A 42 14.75 6.79 13.97
N GLY A 43 14.64 5.90 14.95
CA GLY A 43 14.93 4.47 14.78
C GLY A 43 13.98 3.79 13.79
N LEU A 44 12.68 4.15 13.82
CA LEU A 44 11.68 3.59 12.90
C LEU A 44 11.63 4.35 11.57
N PHE A 45 11.51 5.68 11.59
CA PHE A 45 11.41 6.50 10.38
C PHE A 45 12.79 6.83 9.82
N HIS A 46 13.57 5.79 9.56
CA HIS A 46 14.93 5.88 9.08
C HIS A 46 14.97 5.99 7.55
N GLY A 47 15.56 7.06 7.06
CA GLY A 47 15.88 7.28 5.64
C GLY A 47 17.18 8.07 5.54
N ARG A 48 17.29 8.97 4.57
CA ARG A 48 18.45 9.85 4.44
C ARG A 48 18.62 10.72 5.68
N GLN A 49 19.80 10.64 6.29
CA GLN A 49 20.16 11.43 7.47
C GLN A 49 20.79 12.77 7.09
N ASP A 50 21.32 12.90 5.87
CA ASP A 50 22.04 14.09 5.40
C ASP A 50 21.12 15.20 4.86
N VAL A 51 19.84 14.87 4.61
CA VAL A 51 18.87 15.80 4.03
C VAL A 51 17.43 15.41 4.38
N TYR A 52 16.59 16.42 4.59
CA TYR A 52 15.13 16.27 4.69
C TYR A 52 14.42 17.42 3.98
N ALA A 53 13.11 17.33 3.84
CA ALA A 53 12.30 18.42 3.29
C ALA A 53 11.39 19.04 4.35
N VAL A 54 11.09 20.32 4.19
CA VAL A 54 10.10 21.04 5.00
C VAL A 54 8.92 21.41 4.12
N ARG A 55 7.71 21.21 4.63
CA ARG A 55 6.49 21.68 3.99
C ARG A 55 6.42 23.20 4.04
N TRP A 56 6.07 23.81 2.92
CA TRP A 56 5.70 25.21 2.84
C TRP A 56 4.27 25.34 2.35
N GLU A 57 3.64 26.44 2.74
CA GLU A 57 2.28 26.81 2.32
C GLU A 57 2.27 28.31 2.06
N SER A 58 1.79 28.70 0.88
CA SER A 58 1.75 30.09 0.46
C SER A 58 0.43 30.71 0.92
N SER A 59 0.53 31.72 1.79
CA SER A 59 -0.63 32.46 2.29
C SER A 59 -1.35 33.27 1.21
N SER A 60 -0.71 33.54 0.06
CA SER A 60 -1.27 34.40 -1.00
C SER A 60 -2.03 33.64 -2.09
N ASN A 61 -1.69 32.38 -2.37
CA ASN A 61 -2.32 31.61 -3.44
C ASN A 61 -2.79 30.20 -3.03
N GLY A 62 -2.69 29.86 -1.74
CA GLY A 62 -3.10 28.56 -1.19
C GLY A 62 -2.28 27.36 -1.68
N ARG A 63 -1.22 27.58 -2.48
CA ARG A 63 -0.36 26.49 -2.93
C ARG A 63 0.48 25.99 -1.78
N SER A 64 0.77 24.70 -1.80
CA SER A 64 1.64 24.08 -0.83
C SER A 64 2.53 23.04 -1.49
N GLY A 65 3.63 22.73 -0.83
CA GLY A 65 4.58 21.75 -1.32
C GLY A 65 5.65 21.45 -0.30
N TYR A 66 6.68 20.73 -0.72
CA TYR A 66 7.86 20.48 0.08
C TYR A 66 9.09 21.08 -0.59
N ALA A 67 10.01 21.57 0.22
CA ALA A 67 11.29 22.09 -0.23
C ALA A 67 12.40 21.50 0.63
N VAL A 68 13.54 21.19 0.00
CA VAL A 68 14.72 20.68 0.70
C VAL A 68 15.17 21.69 1.76
N ALA A 69 15.33 21.23 3.00
CA ALA A 69 15.79 22.05 4.11
C ALA A 69 17.25 22.44 3.91
N CYS A 70 17.53 23.73 3.77
CA CYS A 70 18.88 24.25 3.51
C CYS A 70 19.20 25.40 4.47
N ALA A 71 20.41 25.42 5.03
CA ALA A 71 20.88 26.52 5.87
C ALA A 71 21.07 27.83 5.08
N ASN A 72 21.30 27.73 3.78
CA ASN A 72 21.46 28.86 2.87
C ASN A 72 20.15 29.24 2.18
N GLU A 73 19.01 28.69 2.59
CA GLU A 73 17.73 28.98 1.95
C GLU A 73 17.38 30.48 2.02
N TRP A 74 16.99 31.06 0.87
CA TRP A 74 16.67 32.49 0.69
C TRP A 74 17.78 33.50 1.04
N VAL A 75 19.02 33.06 1.27
CA VAL A 75 20.15 33.97 1.47
C VAL A 75 20.50 34.65 0.15
N GLN A 76 20.38 35.99 0.11
CA GLN A 76 20.62 36.80 -1.08
C GLN A 76 22.05 36.59 -1.61
N GLY A 77 22.20 36.41 -2.93
CA GLY A 77 23.48 36.14 -3.58
C GLY A 77 23.99 34.70 -3.46
N ILE A 78 23.39 33.87 -2.59
CA ILE A 78 23.77 32.46 -2.40
C ILE A 78 22.68 31.52 -2.91
N CYS A 79 21.45 31.69 -2.42
CA CYS A 79 20.30 30.90 -2.86
C CYS A 79 19.73 31.49 -4.13
N GLN A 80 19.67 30.69 -5.19
CA GLN A 80 19.11 31.10 -6.47
C GLN A 80 17.71 30.50 -6.72
N LYS A 81 16.99 30.07 -5.68
CA LYS A 81 15.59 29.63 -5.83
C LYS A 81 14.73 30.79 -6.39
N PRO A 82 13.77 30.53 -7.30
CA PRO A 82 13.40 29.23 -7.86
C PRO A 82 14.16 28.85 -9.16
N ARG A 83 15.21 29.59 -9.56
CA ARG A 83 15.88 29.43 -10.86
C ARG A 83 16.67 28.12 -11.01
N ILE A 84 17.22 27.59 -9.91
CA ILE A 84 18.00 26.33 -9.90
C ILE A 84 17.40 25.30 -8.93
N LYS A 85 17.51 24.02 -9.27
CA LYS A 85 17.15 22.91 -8.37
C LYS A 85 18.15 22.82 -7.22
N CYS A 86 17.67 22.50 -6.02
CA CYS A 86 18.54 22.37 -4.85
C CYS A 86 19.65 21.31 -5.01
N GLY A 87 19.37 20.18 -5.67
CA GLY A 87 20.36 19.12 -5.89
C GLY A 87 21.58 19.58 -6.69
N GLU A 88 21.37 20.51 -7.63
CA GLU A 88 22.36 21.06 -8.56
C GLU A 88 22.99 22.36 -8.03
N CYS A 89 22.54 22.87 -6.89
CA CYS A 89 23.04 24.13 -6.34
C CYS A 89 24.48 24.00 -5.83
N PRO A 90 25.44 24.82 -6.30
CA PRO A 90 26.84 24.75 -5.85
C PRO A 90 27.02 25.22 -4.40
N HIS A 91 26.10 26.04 -3.89
CA HIS A 91 26.11 26.53 -2.50
C HIS A 91 25.13 25.74 -1.60
N LYS A 92 24.80 24.50 -1.96
CA LYS A 92 23.92 23.65 -1.15
C LYS A 92 24.55 23.38 0.22
N LYS A 93 23.78 23.65 1.27
CA LYS A 93 24.13 23.35 2.66
C LYS A 93 22.91 22.74 3.33
N PHE A 94 22.61 21.50 2.96
CA PHE A 94 21.43 20.79 3.45
C PHE A 94 21.51 20.57 4.95
N LYS A 95 20.35 20.67 5.59
CA LYS A 95 20.23 20.38 7.02
C LYS A 95 20.02 18.86 7.19
N PRO A 96 20.75 18.21 8.10
CA PRO A 96 20.53 16.79 8.38
C PRO A 96 19.19 16.57 9.07
N LEU A 97 18.64 15.36 8.95
CA LEU A 97 17.47 14.91 9.72
C LEU A 97 17.90 14.50 11.14
N ASP A 98 18.42 15.47 11.88
CA ASP A 98 18.94 15.27 13.23
C ASP A 98 17.82 15.29 14.29
N PHE A 99 18.24 15.16 15.55
CA PHE A 99 17.34 15.26 16.70
C PHE A 99 16.48 16.52 16.66
N ARG A 100 17.07 17.67 16.31
CA ARG A 100 16.38 18.95 16.34
C ARG A 100 15.32 19.04 15.25
N ALA A 101 15.63 18.57 14.04
CA ALA A 101 14.67 18.51 12.95
C ALA A 101 13.45 17.64 13.30
N VAL A 102 13.68 16.48 13.94
CA VAL A 102 12.61 15.59 14.39
C VAL A 102 11.83 16.19 15.56
N TYR A 103 12.50 16.78 16.55
CA TYR A 103 11.84 17.46 17.66
C TYR A 103 10.94 18.60 17.15
N ASP A 104 11.45 19.44 16.24
CA ASP A 104 10.70 20.56 15.67
C ASP A 104 9.50 20.07 14.85
N HIS A 105 9.57 18.87 14.25
CA HIS A 105 8.43 18.21 13.63
C HIS A 105 7.39 17.73 14.64
N LEU A 106 7.81 16.94 15.63
CA LEU A 106 6.92 16.35 16.64
C LEU A 106 6.27 17.39 17.55
N SER A 107 6.91 18.54 17.74
CA SER A 107 6.39 19.71 18.48
C SER A 107 5.56 20.66 17.63
N GLY A 108 5.50 20.46 16.30
CA GLY A 108 4.65 21.22 15.40
C GLY A 108 5.27 22.46 14.75
N LYS A 109 6.52 22.79 15.05
CA LYS A 109 7.19 23.96 14.46
C LYS A 109 7.32 23.89 12.93
N HIS A 110 7.43 22.68 12.38
CA HIS A 110 7.38 22.45 10.94
C HIS A 110 6.79 21.07 10.60
N VAL A 111 6.52 20.82 9.33
CA VAL A 111 6.19 19.48 8.82
C VAL A 111 7.39 18.98 8.03
N ALA A 112 8.12 18.03 8.60
CA ALA A 112 9.25 17.40 7.94
C ALA A 112 8.77 16.27 7.01
N GLY A 113 9.48 16.09 5.91
CA GLY A 113 9.35 14.95 5.02
C GLY A 113 10.68 14.19 4.92
N LEU A 114 10.57 12.88 4.79
CA LEU A 114 11.65 11.91 4.73
C LEU A 114 11.91 11.47 3.29
N TYR A 115 13.19 11.34 2.94
CA TYR A 115 13.63 10.62 1.74
C TYR A 115 14.01 9.19 2.17
N PRO A 116 13.20 8.16 1.89
CA PRO A 116 13.42 6.81 2.40
C PRO A 116 14.50 6.04 1.63
N LEU A 117 14.77 6.41 0.39
CA LEU A 117 15.79 5.80 -0.45
C LEU A 117 17.18 6.37 -0.12
N LEU A 118 18.12 5.51 0.23
CA LEU A 118 19.49 5.87 0.56
C LEU A 118 20.37 5.98 -0.70
N PRO A 119 21.54 6.66 -0.62
CA PRO A 119 22.43 6.84 -1.76
C PRO A 119 22.93 5.53 -2.39
N ASP A 120 23.03 4.46 -1.61
CA ASP A 120 23.42 3.12 -2.04
C ASP A 120 22.24 2.28 -2.57
N SER A 121 21.08 2.90 -2.81
CA SER A 121 19.85 2.24 -3.26
C SER A 121 19.21 1.27 -2.25
N SER A 122 19.57 1.38 -0.98
CA SER A 122 18.90 0.67 0.11
C SER A 122 17.83 1.52 0.81
N CYS A 123 17.04 0.92 1.69
CA CYS A 123 16.06 1.59 2.54
C CYS A 123 15.85 0.82 3.86
N TYR A 124 15.24 1.48 4.85
CA TYR A 124 14.91 0.88 6.16
C TYR A 124 13.40 0.75 6.39
N LEU A 125 12.60 1.19 5.42
CA LEU A 125 11.15 1.11 5.51
C LEU A 125 10.53 0.94 4.13
N LEU A 126 9.33 0.40 4.14
CA LEU A 126 8.38 0.40 3.04
C LEU A 126 7.14 1.13 3.52
N ALA A 127 6.63 2.10 2.74
CA ALA A 127 5.31 2.65 2.96
C ALA A 127 4.44 2.48 1.72
N VAL A 128 3.16 2.16 1.92
CA VAL A 128 2.14 2.08 0.87
C VAL A 128 1.15 3.21 1.08
N ASP A 129 1.01 4.06 0.08
CA ASP A 129 0.17 5.25 0.12
C ASP A 129 -1.20 4.96 -0.49
N PHE A 130 -2.25 5.25 0.28
CA PHE A 130 -3.64 5.17 -0.16
C PHE A 130 -4.29 6.56 -0.08
N ASP A 131 -4.68 7.09 -1.23
CA ASP A 131 -5.39 8.35 -1.40
C ASP A 131 -6.72 8.14 -2.15
N LYS A 132 -7.66 9.11 -2.14
CA LYS A 132 -8.97 9.04 -2.85
C LYS A 132 -10.05 8.19 -2.16
N GLU A 133 -11.13 7.89 -2.89
CA GLU A 133 -12.30 7.15 -2.38
C GLU A 133 -11.90 5.73 -1.95
N ASP A 134 -12.66 5.14 -1.02
CA ASP A 134 -12.48 3.76 -0.54
C ASP A 134 -11.12 3.37 0.07
N TRP A 135 -10.21 4.33 0.31
CA TRP A 135 -8.91 4.10 0.98
C TRP A 135 -9.00 3.29 2.27
N ARG A 136 -10.12 3.42 2.99
CA ARG A 136 -10.38 2.69 4.25
C ARG A 136 -10.54 1.19 4.03
N ALA A 137 -11.17 0.78 2.93
CA ALA A 137 -11.35 -0.63 2.60
C ALA A 137 -10.02 -1.21 2.11
N ASP A 138 -9.33 -0.49 1.23
CA ASP A 138 -8.07 -0.92 0.61
C ASP A 138 -6.94 -1.04 1.65
N VAL A 139 -6.78 -0.07 2.55
CA VAL A 139 -5.76 -0.14 3.61
C VAL A 139 -6.03 -1.28 4.59
N ARG A 140 -7.31 -1.57 4.88
CA ARG A 140 -7.70 -2.71 5.74
C ARG A 140 -7.43 -4.05 5.06
N ALA A 141 -7.69 -4.13 3.75
CA ALA A 141 -7.37 -5.31 2.96
C ALA A 141 -5.86 -5.57 2.92
N LEU A 142 -5.04 -4.52 2.76
CA LEU A 142 -3.59 -4.65 2.82
C LEU A 142 -3.10 -5.01 4.24
N ALA A 143 -3.67 -4.39 5.28
CA ALA A 143 -3.35 -4.73 6.67
C ALA A 143 -3.69 -6.20 6.98
N GLN A 144 -4.81 -6.71 6.46
CA GLN A 144 -5.15 -8.13 6.55
C GLN A 144 -4.08 -8.99 5.86
N ALA A 145 -3.69 -8.67 4.62
CA ALA A 145 -2.63 -9.39 3.92
C ALA A 145 -1.29 -9.40 4.69
N CYS A 146 -0.94 -8.29 5.35
CA CYS A 146 0.25 -8.24 6.21
C CYS A 146 0.14 -9.21 7.39
N ARG A 147 -1.01 -9.27 8.08
CA ARG A 147 -1.25 -10.28 9.14
C ARG A 147 -1.16 -11.70 8.60
N ASP A 148 -1.74 -11.89 7.41
CA ASP A 148 -1.67 -13.05 6.53
C ASP A 148 -0.30 -13.71 6.49
N GLU A 149 0.63 -12.89 6.05
CA GLU A 149 2.00 -13.27 5.73
C GLU A 149 2.93 -13.08 6.95
N GLY A 150 2.37 -12.74 8.13
CA GLY A 150 3.14 -12.53 9.35
C GLY A 150 4.07 -11.31 9.31
N VAL A 151 3.79 -10.32 8.45
CA VAL A 151 4.58 -9.09 8.28
C VAL A 151 4.13 -8.05 9.31
N PRO A 152 5.00 -7.59 10.23
CA PRO A 152 4.69 -6.47 11.13
C PRO A 152 4.46 -5.18 10.35
N TYR A 153 3.40 -4.45 10.70
CA TYR A 153 3.03 -3.20 10.02
C TYR A 153 2.44 -2.18 11.00
N LEU A 154 2.37 -0.92 10.57
CA LEU A 154 1.58 0.14 11.20
C LEU A 154 0.71 0.83 10.15
N VAL A 155 -0.50 1.23 10.53
CA VAL A 155 -1.37 2.06 9.67
C VAL A 155 -1.45 3.45 10.28
N GLU A 156 -1.12 4.47 9.48
CA GLU A 156 -1.20 5.88 9.83
C GLU A 156 -2.28 6.57 9.00
N ILE A 157 -3.13 7.38 9.62
CA ILE A 157 -4.00 8.29 8.86
C ILE A 157 -3.16 9.41 8.29
N SER A 158 -3.26 9.68 7.00
CA SER A 158 -2.46 10.70 6.33
C SER A 158 -2.69 12.10 6.92
N ARG A 159 -1.77 13.02 6.64
CA ARG A 159 -1.87 14.41 7.13
C ARG A 159 -3.18 15.12 6.76
N SER A 160 -3.76 14.82 5.58
CA SER A 160 -5.02 15.41 5.15
C SER A 160 -6.24 14.79 5.83
N GLY A 161 -6.11 13.59 6.41
CA GLY A 161 -7.23 12.79 6.92
C GLY A 161 -8.03 12.07 5.83
N ALA A 162 -7.67 12.27 4.55
CA ALA A 162 -8.36 11.73 3.38
C ALA A 162 -7.58 10.57 2.72
N GLY A 163 -6.77 9.87 3.49
CA GLY A 163 -5.95 8.76 3.05
C GLY A 163 -5.23 8.11 4.23
N ALA A 164 -4.43 7.09 3.94
CA ALA A 164 -3.62 6.42 4.94
C ALA A 164 -2.31 5.91 4.34
N HIS A 165 -1.31 5.74 5.20
CA HIS A 165 -0.08 5.05 4.86
C HIS A 165 0.01 3.76 5.67
N LEU A 166 0.32 2.64 5.01
CA LEU A 166 0.72 1.41 5.68
C LEU A 166 2.25 1.32 5.68
N TRP A 167 2.85 1.20 6.85
CA TRP A 167 4.29 1.19 7.06
C TRP A 167 4.77 -0.20 7.46
N VAL A 168 5.89 -0.64 6.87
CA VAL A 168 6.67 -1.81 7.28
C VAL A 168 8.10 -1.34 7.52
N PHE A 169 8.74 -1.80 8.59
CA PHE A 169 10.08 -1.38 8.99
C PHE A 169 11.05 -2.55 8.93
N PHE A 170 12.30 -2.27 8.55
CA PHE A 170 13.37 -3.26 8.46
C PHE A 170 14.42 -3.05 9.55
N SER A 171 14.97 -4.14 10.10
CA SER A 171 16.03 -4.04 11.14
C SER A 171 17.35 -3.56 10.57
N ASP A 172 17.59 -3.82 9.30
CA ASP A 172 18.81 -3.55 8.56
C ASP A 172 18.47 -2.83 7.25
N ALA A 173 19.46 -2.18 6.65
CA ALA A 173 19.30 -1.65 5.31
C ALA A 173 19.02 -2.80 4.32
N VAL A 174 17.91 -2.71 3.59
CA VAL A 174 17.54 -3.68 2.56
C VAL A 174 17.56 -3.02 1.18
N PRO A 175 17.90 -3.74 0.10
CA PRO A 175 17.78 -3.21 -1.26
C PRO A 175 16.36 -2.71 -1.53
N ALA A 176 16.21 -1.52 -2.12
CA ALA A 176 14.88 -0.94 -2.34
C ALA A 176 13.99 -1.81 -3.25
N TRP A 177 14.58 -2.57 -4.17
CA TRP A 177 13.85 -3.56 -4.98
C TRP A 177 13.12 -4.58 -4.11
N SER A 178 13.79 -5.11 -3.09
CA SER A 178 13.26 -6.19 -2.24
C SER A 178 12.11 -5.68 -1.37
N ALA A 179 12.22 -4.45 -0.85
CA ALA A 179 11.13 -3.77 -0.16
C ALA A 179 9.92 -3.55 -1.08
N ARG A 180 10.15 -3.07 -2.32
CA ARG A 180 9.07 -2.87 -3.30
C ARG A 180 8.41 -4.19 -3.71
N ALA A 181 9.20 -5.24 -3.91
CA ALA A 181 8.70 -6.58 -4.23
C ALA A 181 7.78 -7.12 -3.11
N LEU A 182 8.15 -6.91 -1.85
CA LEU A 182 7.28 -7.24 -0.71
C LEU A 182 5.97 -6.44 -0.79
N GLY A 183 6.05 -5.13 -1.04
CA GLY A 183 4.87 -4.27 -1.18
C GLY A 183 3.91 -4.76 -2.26
N PHE A 184 4.43 -5.10 -3.45
CA PHE A 184 3.60 -5.64 -4.52
C PHE A 184 3.03 -7.02 -4.18
N LYS A 185 3.81 -7.91 -3.57
CA LYS A 185 3.33 -9.23 -3.13
C LYS A 185 2.15 -9.09 -2.14
N LEU A 186 2.25 -8.16 -1.19
CA LEU A 186 1.20 -7.89 -0.22
C LEU A 186 -0.06 -7.30 -0.88
N LEU A 187 0.10 -6.40 -1.86
CA LEU A 187 -1.01 -5.87 -2.66
C LEU A 187 -1.71 -6.98 -3.46
N ASP A 188 -0.95 -7.86 -4.12
CA ASP A 188 -1.49 -8.99 -4.86
C ASP A 188 -2.30 -9.92 -3.94
N LYS A 189 -1.79 -10.20 -2.72
CA LYS A 189 -2.51 -10.98 -1.70
C LYS A 189 -3.77 -10.29 -1.19
N ALA A 190 -3.73 -8.98 -1.02
CA ALA A 190 -4.90 -8.20 -0.61
C ALA A 190 -6.01 -8.26 -1.68
N MET A 191 -5.63 -8.13 -2.96
CA MET A 191 -6.53 -8.23 -4.11
C MET A 191 -7.12 -9.65 -4.26
N GLU A 192 -6.32 -10.68 -4.01
CA GLU A 192 -6.77 -12.09 -4.04
C GLU A 192 -7.88 -12.36 -3.00
N ARG A 193 -7.79 -11.75 -1.82
CA ARG A 193 -8.77 -11.93 -0.74
C ARG A 193 -9.98 -11.03 -0.85
N HIS A 194 -9.80 -9.83 -1.40
CA HIS A 194 -10.84 -8.83 -1.53
C HIS A 194 -11.10 -8.52 -3.01
N PRO A 195 -11.62 -9.51 -3.77
CA PRO A 195 -11.81 -9.39 -5.22
C PRO A 195 -12.83 -8.30 -5.62
N GLY A 196 -13.64 -7.83 -4.67
CA GLY A 196 -14.65 -6.79 -4.89
C GLY A 196 -14.13 -5.38 -4.71
N LEU A 197 -12.89 -5.20 -4.23
CA LEU A 197 -12.25 -3.91 -4.13
C LEU A 197 -11.50 -3.61 -5.43
N SER A 198 -11.63 -2.37 -5.91
CA SER A 198 -10.90 -1.92 -7.10
C SER A 198 -9.42 -1.68 -6.80
N PHE A 199 -9.08 -1.32 -5.55
CA PHE A 199 -7.78 -0.81 -5.13
C PHE A 199 -7.37 0.50 -5.84
N ASP A 200 -8.34 1.27 -6.33
CA ASP A 200 -8.08 2.55 -7.02
C ASP A 200 -7.48 3.62 -6.09
N SER A 201 -7.63 3.42 -4.77
CA SER A 201 -7.05 4.31 -3.78
C SER A 201 -5.54 4.14 -3.61
N TYR A 202 -4.97 3.01 -4.05
CA TYR A 202 -3.53 2.83 -4.02
C TYR A 202 -2.85 3.85 -4.96
N ASP A 203 -1.94 4.67 -4.41
CA ASP A 203 -1.23 5.70 -5.16
C ASP A 203 0.20 5.27 -5.53
N ARG A 204 0.99 4.83 -4.53
CA ARG A 204 2.40 4.45 -4.72
C ARG A 204 3.01 3.73 -3.52
N LEU A 205 4.15 3.08 -3.77
CA LEU A 205 5.09 2.63 -2.74
C LEU A 205 6.17 3.68 -2.46
N PHE A 206 6.71 3.64 -1.25
CA PHE A 206 7.88 4.38 -0.81
C PHE A 206 8.93 3.41 -0.26
N PRO A 207 10.14 3.32 -0.83
CA PRO A 207 10.61 4.01 -2.05
C PRO A 207 9.79 3.68 -3.31
N ASN A 208 9.74 4.60 -4.28
CA ASN A 208 8.98 4.41 -5.54
C ASN A 208 9.83 3.89 -6.71
N GLN A 209 11.11 3.60 -6.45
CA GLN A 209 12.13 3.21 -7.41
C GLN A 209 13.19 2.35 -6.70
N ASP A 210 13.84 1.47 -7.46
CA ASP A 210 14.80 0.49 -6.92
C ASP A 210 16.20 1.06 -6.73
N THR A 211 16.52 2.12 -7.45
CA THR A 211 17.87 2.70 -7.49
C THR A 211 17.82 4.20 -7.26
N MET A 212 18.86 4.73 -6.62
CA MET A 212 19.02 6.18 -6.44
C MET A 212 19.23 6.87 -7.80
N PRO A 213 18.39 7.86 -8.18
CA PRO A 213 18.61 8.62 -9.41
C PRO A 213 19.81 9.56 -9.29
N ASP A 214 20.53 9.73 -10.40
CA ASP A 214 21.68 10.62 -10.49
C ASP A 214 21.31 12.06 -10.08
N GLY A 215 22.04 12.61 -9.10
CA GLY A 215 21.85 13.97 -8.60
C GLY A 215 20.54 14.22 -7.82
N GLY A 216 19.72 13.19 -7.59
CA GLY A 216 18.44 13.28 -6.87
C GLY A 216 18.51 12.94 -5.38
N PHE A 217 17.36 13.05 -4.72
CA PHE A 217 17.18 12.66 -3.31
C PHE A 217 16.33 11.40 -3.13
N GLY A 218 15.75 10.88 -4.22
CA GLY A 218 14.63 9.97 -4.16
C GLY A 218 13.28 10.67 -3.98
N ASN A 219 12.25 9.88 -3.75
CA ASN A 219 10.90 10.36 -3.49
C ASN A 219 10.71 10.74 -2.01
N LEU A 220 9.76 11.63 -1.75
CA LEU A 220 9.54 12.21 -0.42
C LEU A 220 8.22 11.71 0.17
N ILE A 221 8.26 11.22 1.41
CA ILE A 221 7.06 10.93 2.22
C ILE A 221 6.99 11.89 3.41
N ALA A 222 5.79 12.35 3.78
CA ALA A 222 5.61 13.18 4.97
C ALA A 222 5.83 12.33 6.24
N LEU A 223 6.52 12.88 7.25
CA LEU A 223 6.68 12.19 8.52
C LEU A 223 5.38 12.24 9.36
N PRO A 224 5.05 11.16 10.09
CA PRO A 224 3.85 11.09 10.92
C PRO A 224 4.03 11.79 12.27
N LEU A 225 2.95 11.91 13.04
CA LEU A 225 2.88 12.46 14.41
C LEU A 225 3.24 13.94 14.58
N GLN A 226 3.25 14.75 13.51
CA GLN A 226 3.32 16.21 13.63
C GLN A 226 2.21 16.76 14.53
N HIS A 227 2.55 17.67 15.46
CA HIS A 227 1.66 18.07 16.56
C HIS A 227 0.28 18.59 16.13
N GLU A 228 0.21 19.51 15.17
CA GLU A 228 -1.03 20.14 14.74
C GLU A 228 -1.93 19.14 14.01
N ALA A 229 -1.36 18.33 13.11
CA ALA A 229 -2.10 17.27 12.42
C ALA A 229 -2.60 16.22 13.41
N ARG A 230 -1.75 15.81 14.36
CA ARG A 230 -2.07 14.87 15.45
C ARG A 230 -3.22 15.37 16.31
N SER A 231 -3.27 16.67 16.63
CA SER A 231 -4.37 17.26 17.41
C SER A 231 -5.75 17.13 16.73
N ARG A 232 -5.78 16.93 15.41
CA ARG A 232 -7.00 16.71 14.62
C ARG A 232 -7.29 15.23 14.33
N GLY A 233 -6.50 14.32 14.89
CA GLY A 233 -6.60 12.89 14.60
C GLY A 233 -6.02 12.48 13.23
N CYS A 234 -5.21 13.34 12.61
CA CYS A 234 -4.41 13.02 11.43
C CYS A 234 -2.97 12.70 11.83
N THR A 235 -2.20 12.08 10.95
CA THR A 235 -0.82 11.62 11.22
C THR A 235 -0.66 10.72 12.45
N VAL A 236 -1.74 10.08 12.89
CA VAL A 236 -1.76 9.14 14.01
C VAL A 236 -1.88 7.71 13.51
N PHE A 237 -1.27 6.80 14.26
CA PHE A 237 -1.41 5.37 14.06
C PHE A 237 -2.73 4.87 14.61
N VAL A 238 -3.34 3.96 13.86
CA VAL A 238 -4.69 3.44 14.10
C VAL A 238 -4.72 1.91 14.11
N ASP A 239 -5.71 1.36 14.80
CA ASP A 239 -6.02 -0.07 14.80
C ASP A 239 -6.72 -0.51 13.49
N ASP A 240 -7.08 -1.80 13.41
CA ASP A 240 -7.78 -2.37 12.25
C ASP A 240 -9.15 -1.74 11.98
N LYS A 241 -9.76 -1.13 13.00
CA LYS A 241 -11.03 -0.40 12.86
C LYS A 241 -10.81 1.04 12.41
N LEU A 242 -9.56 1.47 12.24
CA LEU A 242 -9.12 2.83 11.98
C LEU A 242 -9.37 3.77 13.17
N THR A 243 -9.32 3.22 14.38
CA THR A 243 -9.41 3.97 15.63
C THR A 243 -8.01 4.33 16.12
N PRO A 244 -7.70 5.59 16.44
CA PRO A 244 -6.39 5.98 16.95
C PRO A 244 -6.00 5.22 18.22
N TYR A 245 -4.76 4.72 18.26
CA TYR A 245 -4.24 4.12 19.49
C TYR A 245 -4.12 5.17 20.61
N PRO A 246 -4.53 4.85 21.85
CA PRO A 246 -4.47 5.80 22.97
C PRO A 246 -3.06 6.30 23.27
N ASP A 247 -2.06 5.41 23.18
CA ASP A 247 -0.65 5.74 23.37
C ASP A 247 0.16 5.39 22.11
N GLN A 248 0.40 6.40 21.29
CA GLN A 248 1.17 6.30 20.05
C GLN A 248 2.62 5.88 20.32
N TRP A 249 3.20 6.27 21.46
CA TRP A 249 4.60 6.00 21.77
C TRP A 249 4.80 4.58 22.29
N ALA A 250 3.87 4.08 23.10
CA ALA A 250 3.85 2.68 23.50
C ALA A 250 3.77 1.76 22.27
N LEU A 251 2.89 2.08 21.31
CA LEU A 251 2.78 1.35 20.05
C LEU A 251 4.12 1.33 19.29
N LEU A 252 4.71 2.50 19.04
CA LEU A 252 5.99 2.59 18.32
C LEU A 252 7.11 1.83 19.04
N SER A 253 7.15 1.86 20.38
CA SER A 253 8.18 1.15 21.15
C SER A 253 8.09 -0.38 21.03
N GLN A 254 6.91 -0.91 20.71
CA GLN A 254 6.65 -2.34 20.55
C GLN A 254 6.66 -2.77 19.08
N GLN A 255 6.84 -1.82 18.15
CA GLN A 255 6.82 -2.12 16.74
C GLN A 255 7.95 -3.06 16.37
N LYS A 256 7.60 -4.19 15.76
CA LYS A 256 8.56 -5.15 15.25
C LYS A 256 9.04 -4.75 13.86
N THR A 257 10.25 -5.19 13.54
CA THR A 257 10.88 -5.01 12.24
C THR A 257 11.02 -6.36 11.53
N VAL A 258 11.09 -6.32 10.20
CA VAL A 258 11.43 -7.48 9.36
C VAL A 258 12.94 -7.48 9.13
N SER A 259 13.60 -8.61 9.33
CA SER A 259 15.04 -8.72 9.05
C SER A 259 15.31 -8.92 7.56
N LEU A 260 16.53 -8.62 7.11
CA LEU A 260 16.96 -8.88 5.73
C LEU A 260 16.77 -10.37 5.35
N ALA A 261 17.05 -11.29 6.28
CA ALA A 261 16.87 -12.72 6.03
C ALA A 261 15.38 -13.07 5.83
N GLN A 262 14.50 -12.59 6.70
CA GLN A 262 13.06 -12.78 6.58
C GLN A 262 12.52 -12.19 5.27
N LEU A 263 13.00 -11.01 4.89
CA LEU A 263 12.61 -10.37 3.63
C LEU A 263 13.01 -11.23 2.44
N ARG A 264 14.26 -11.74 2.41
CA ARG A 264 14.74 -12.63 1.35
C ARG A 264 13.93 -13.92 1.25
N ASP A 265 13.51 -14.50 2.37
CA ASP A 265 12.63 -15.68 2.37
C ASP A 265 11.26 -15.36 1.77
N MET A 266 10.76 -14.14 1.98
CA MET A 266 9.45 -13.72 1.47
C MET A 266 9.45 -13.37 -0.02
N VAL A 267 10.48 -12.70 -0.53
CA VAL A 267 10.51 -12.18 -1.91
C VAL A 267 11.47 -12.90 -2.85
N GLY A 268 12.37 -13.73 -2.32
CA GLY A 268 13.42 -14.40 -3.08
C GLY A 268 14.64 -13.52 -3.33
N ASN A 269 15.50 -13.96 -4.25
CA ASN A 269 16.67 -13.21 -4.69
C ASN A 269 16.30 -12.17 -5.74
N GLU A 270 17.19 -11.20 -5.93
CA GLU A 270 17.04 -10.22 -7.00
C GLU A 270 16.95 -10.94 -8.35
N PRO A 271 15.98 -10.59 -9.21
CA PRO A 271 15.96 -11.11 -10.57
C PRO A 271 17.25 -10.67 -11.25
N ASP A 272 17.97 -11.64 -11.82
CA ASP A 272 19.29 -11.47 -12.38
C ASP A 272 19.28 -10.35 -13.45
N SER A 273 20.05 -9.28 -13.24
CA SER A 273 20.08 -8.14 -14.16
C SER A 273 20.79 -8.45 -15.48
N ASP A 274 21.66 -9.47 -15.47
CA ASP A 274 22.40 -9.97 -16.63
C ASP A 274 21.70 -11.16 -17.31
N ALA A 275 20.66 -11.71 -16.68
CA ALA A 275 19.63 -12.35 -17.47
C ALA A 275 18.94 -11.22 -18.24
N ILE A 276 19.41 -11.01 -19.47
CA ILE A 276 18.49 -10.97 -20.59
C ILE A 276 17.70 -12.28 -20.47
N ALA A 277 16.75 -12.35 -19.53
CA ALA A 277 15.57 -13.15 -19.73
C ALA A 277 15.16 -12.72 -21.12
N GLU A 278 15.28 -13.65 -22.08
CA GLU A 278 14.70 -13.50 -23.41
C GLU A 278 13.44 -12.71 -23.18
N VAL A 279 13.43 -11.44 -23.62
CA VAL A 279 12.34 -10.54 -23.33
C VAL A 279 11.18 -11.20 -24.03
N ALA A 280 10.42 -12.01 -23.28
CA ALA A 280 9.19 -12.59 -23.72
C ALA A 280 8.47 -11.41 -24.32
N LEU A 281 8.18 -11.55 -25.61
CA LEU A 281 7.82 -10.41 -26.44
C LEU A 281 6.67 -9.69 -25.74
N PRO A 282 6.45 -8.39 -25.93
CA PRO A 282 5.43 -7.65 -25.18
C PRO A 282 4.02 -8.28 -25.18
N TRP A 283 3.74 -9.18 -26.14
CA TRP A 283 2.51 -9.98 -26.28
C TRP A 283 2.53 -11.36 -25.59
N GLU A 284 3.63 -11.76 -24.94
CA GLU A 284 3.84 -13.06 -24.27
C GLU A 284 3.91 -12.93 -22.74
N GLN A 285 3.85 -11.71 -22.21
CA GLN A 285 3.90 -11.43 -20.77
C GLN A 285 2.53 -11.62 -20.11
N ALA A 286 1.99 -12.83 -20.20
CA ALA A 286 0.90 -13.25 -19.33
C ALA A 286 1.44 -13.33 -17.89
N LEU A 287 0.70 -12.78 -16.93
CA LEU A 287 0.99 -13.01 -15.52
C LEU A 287 1.00 -14.52 -15.24
N PRO A 288 1.96 -15.07 -14.48
CA PRO A 288 1.94 -16.48 -14.10
C PRO A 288 0.58 -16.79 -13.48
N VAL A 289 -0.21 -17.62 -14.16
CA VAL A 289 -1.48 -18.09 -13.64
C VAL A 289 -1.15 -19.27 -12.75
N ASP A 290 -1.42 -19.13 -11.46
CA ASP A 290 -1.34 -20.25 -10.53
C ASP A 290 -2.33 -21.32 -11.01
N THR A 291 -1.84 -22.53 -11.27
CA THR A 291 -2.60 -23.65 -11.82
C THR A 291 -3.19 -24.56 -10.74
N GLY A 292 -2.99 -24.24 -9.46
CA GLY A 292 -3.51 -25.05 -8.35
C GLY A 292 -5.04 -25.12 -8.32
N ILE A 293 -5.61 -26.18 -7.75
CA ILE A 293 -7.07 -26.28 -7.57
C ILE A 293 -7.50 -25.29 -6.47
N ILE A 294 -8.49 -24.45 -6.79
CA ILE A 294 -9.09 -23.50 -5.86
C ILE A 294 -10.13 -24.23 -5.00
N SER A 295 -9.99 -24.11 -3.68
CA SER A 295 -10.99 -24.62 -2.74
C SER A 295 -12.25 -23.73 -2.74
N GLY A 296 -13.42 -24.36 -2.60
CA GLY A 296 -14.70 -23.66 -2.50
C GLY A 296 -15.27 -23.16 -3.83
N CYS A 297 -14.75 -23.63 -4.97
CA CYS A 297 -15.36 -23.34 -6.28
C CYS A 297 -16.78 -23.92 -6.37
N PRO A 298 -17.73 -23.19 -6.97
CA PRO A 298 -19.08 -23.70 -7.25
C PRO A 298 -19.05 -24.80 -8.33
N GLU A 299 -20.06 -25.67 -8.35
CA GLU A 299 -20.19 -26.69 -9.41
C GLU A 299 -20.49 -26.06 -10.79
N SER A 300 -21.16 -24.91 -10.81
CA SER A 300 -21.49 -24.18 -12.03
C SER A 300 -21.57 -22.67 -11.79
N ILE A 301 -21.28 -21.87 -12.83
CA ILE A 301 -21.36 -20.40 -12.82
C ILE A 301 -22.20 -19.95 -14.02
N THR A 302 -23.02 -18.92 -13.81
CA THR A 302 -23.75 -18.26 -14.90
C THR A 302 -22.87 -17.20 -15.56
N LEU A 303 -22.61 -17.37 -16.86
CA LEU A 303 -21.93 -16.37 -17.69
C LEU A 303 -22.96 -15.58 -18.50
N THR A 304 -22.99 -14.26 -18.34
CA THR A 304 -23.84 -13.39 -19.17
C THR A 304 -23.00 -12.72 -20.24
N LEU A 305 -23.21 -13.10 -21.51
CA LEU A 305 -22.49 -12.54 -22.66
C LEU A 305 -23.23 -11.32 -23.23
N ALA A 306 -22.62 -10.14 -23.12
CA ALA A 306 -23.12 -8.89 -23.73
C ALA A 306 -21.97 -8.14 -24.42
N ASN A 307 -21.74 -6.86 -24.11
CA ASN A 307 -20.54 -6.12 -24.52
C ASN A 307 -19.27 -6.64 -23.81
N HIS A 308 -19.43 -7.22 -22.62
CA HIS A 308 -18.41 -7.99 -21.88
C HIS A 308 -19.00 -9.35 -21.48
N ILE A 309 -18.18 -10.23 -20.92
CA ILE A 309 -18.64 -11.46 -20.26
C ILE A 309 -18.78 -11.15 -18.77
N TYR A 310 -19.99 -11.20 -18.25
CA TYR A 310 -20.32 -10.85 -16.86
C TYR A 310 -20.50 -12.10 -15.99
N MET A 311 -19.96 -12.05 -14.79
CA MET A 311 -20.07 -13.06 -13.74
C MET A 311 -20.41 -12.38 -12.42
N LYS A 312 -21.32 -12.97 -11.65
CA LYS A 312 -21.71 -12.42 -10.35
C LYS A 312 -20.62 -12.72 -9.33
N LEU A 313 -20.12 -11.68 -8.65
CA LEU A 313 -18.98 -11.80 -7.74
C LEU A 313 -19.32 -12.64 -6.49
N SER A 314 -20.58 -12.64 -6.05
CA SER A 314 -21.05 -13.46 -4.93
C SER A 314 -20.99 -14.96 -5.18
N ASP A 315 -20.93 -15.36 -6.46
CA ASP A 315 -21.06 -16.75 -6.87
C ASP A 315 -19.67 -17.40 -7.06
N ILE A 316 -18.59 -16.63 -6.89
CA ILE A 316 -17.22 -17.10 -7.11
C ILE A 316 -16.31 -16.80 -5.90
N PRO A 317 -15.40 -17.73 -5.54
CA PRO A 317 -14.35 -17.44 -4.57
C PRO A 317 -13.46 -16.29 -5.02
N GLY A 318 -12.90 -15.53 -4.07
CA GLY A 318 -12.04 -14.40 -4.40
C GLY A 318 -10.75 -14.77 -5.12
N THR A 319 -10.22 -15.95 -4.83
CA THR A 319 -9.10 -16.55 -5.56
C THR A 319 -9.46 -16.80 -7.03
N LEU A 320 -10.67 -17.28 -7.34
CA LEU A 320 -11.15 -17.45 -8.71
C LEU A 320 -11.34 -16.08 -9.40
N ALA A 321 -11.96 -15.12 -8.72
CA ALA A 321 -12.13 -13.77 -9.24
C ALA A 321 -10.78 -13.09 -9.54
N ALA A 322 -9.77 -13.30 -8.69
CA ALA A 322 -8.42 -12.79 -8.89
C ALA A 322 -7.73 -13.47 -10.08
N ARG A 323 -7.91 -14.78 -10.29
CA ARG A 323 -7.41 -15.47 -11.50
C ARG A 323 -8.10 -14.96 -12.77
N ILE A 324 -9.40 -14.73 -12.73
CA ILE A 324 -10.15 -14.12 -13.85
C ILE A 324 -9.63 -12.71 -14.16
N LYS A 325 -9.42 -11.88 -13.13
CA LYS A 325 -8.85 -10.53 -13.29
C LYS A 325 -7.44 -10.60 -13.88
N ARG A 326 -6.60 -11.52 -13.38
CA ARG A 326 -5.22 -11.76 -13.82
C ARG A 326 -5.16 -12.21 -15.29
N MET A 327 -6.05 -13.14 -15.69
CA MET A 327 -6.21 -13.59 -17.07
C MET A 327 -6.57 -12.43 -18.02
N ALA A 328 -7.42 -11.51 -17.57
CA ALA A 328 -7.78 -10.30 -18.33
C ALA A 328 -6.81 -9.12 -18.11
N SER A 329 -5.62 -9.35 -17.54
CA SER A 329 -4.61 -8.31 -17.27
C SER A 329 -3.30 -8.61 -17.98
N PHE A 330 -2.58 -7.56 -18.37
CA PHE A 330 -1.27 -7.69 -18.99
C PHE A 330 -0.25 -6.75 -18.35
N ALA A 331 1.03 -7.12 -18.47
CA ALA A 331 2.16 -6.31 -18.03
C ALA A 331 2.15 -4.93 -18.70
N ASN A 332 2.31 -3.85 -17.93
CA ASN A 332 2.43 -2.51 -18.51
C ASN A 332 3.89 -2.28 -18.96
N PRO A 333 4.22 -2.30 -20.27
CA PRO A 333 5.60 -2.15 -20.74
C PRO A 333 6.19 -0.80 -20.33
N VAL A 334 5.37 0.24 -20.16
CA VAL A 334 5.82 1.55 -19.69
C VAL A 334 6.33 1.48 -18.26
N PHE A 335 5.71 0.68 -17.39
CA PHE A 335 6.18 0.49 -16.01
C PHE A 335 7.56 -0.16 -16.00
N PHE A 336 7.70 -1.33 -16.64
CA PHE A 336 8.94 -2.10 -16.63
C PHE A 336 10.07 -1.35 -17.34
N LYS A 337 9.78 -0.64 -18.44
CA LYS A 337 10.75 0.24 -19.10
C LYS A 337 11.18 1.39 -18.19
N THR A 338 10.25 2.06 -17.53
CA THR A 338 10.57 3.16 -16.59
C THR A 338 11.44 2.66 -15.42
N GLN A 339 11.12 1.47 -14.90
CA GLN A 339 11.90 0.82 -13.84
C GLN A 339 13.31 0.43 -14.31
N ALA A 340 13.44 -0.20 -15.47
CA ALA A 340 14.74 -0.56 -16.05
C ALA A 340 15.61 0.67 -16.36
N LEU A 341 14.97 1.78 -16.76
CA LEU A 341 15.61 3.09 -16.92
C LEU A 341 15.90 3.80 -15.58
N ARG A 342 15.66 3.15 -14.44
CA ARG A 342 15.96 3.67 -13.10
C ARG A 342 15.20 4.95 -12.73
N PHE A 343 14.04 5.15 -13.34
CA PHE A 343 13.16 6.28 -13.06
C PHE A 343 12.03 5.91 -12.09
N SER A 344 11.42 6.94 -11.49
CA SER A 344 10.25 6.80 -10.62
C SER A 344 9.09 6.12 -11.34
N THR A 345 8.52 5.10 -10.72
CA THR A 345 7.34 4.37 -11.24
C THR A 345 5.99 4.92 -10.74
N HIS A 346 6.00 6.03 -10.00
CA HIS A 346 4.78 6.64 -9.47
C HIS A 346 3.81 7.06 -10.60
N GLY A 347 2.52 6.73 -10.43
CA GLY A 347 1.47 7.05 -11.40
C GLY A 347 1.44 6.12 -12.62
N ILE A 348 2.35 5.14 -12.69
CA ILE A 348 2.39 4.15 -13.77
C ILE A 348 1.95 2.82 -13.15
N PRO A 349 0.78 2.26 -13.53
CA PRO A 349 0.36 0.97 -12.98
C PRO A 349 1.26 -0.14 -13.52
N ARG A 350 1.64 -1.10 -12.67
CA ARG A 350 2.48 -2.24 -13.05
C ARG A 350 1.78 -3.18 -14.05
N TYR A 351 0.47 -3.31 -13.92
CA TYR A 351 -0.39 -4.12 -14.78
C TYR A 351 -1.59 -3.30 -15.23
N ILE A 352 -2.07 -3.58 -16.43
CA ILE A 352 -3.31 -3.00 -16.96
C ILE A 352 -4.36 -4.10 -16.94
N SER A 353 -5.41 -3.91 -16.15
CA SER A 353 -6.56 -4.82 -16.07
C SER A 353 -7.64 -4.40 -17.04
N CYS A 354 -8.02 -5.30 -17.96
CA CYS A 354 -9.22 -5.14 -18.79
C CYS A 354 -10.49 -5.65 -18.08
N ALA A 355 -10.34 -6.31 -16.93
CA ALA A 355 -11.49 -6.68 -16.11
C ALA A 355 -12.05 -5.46 -15.36
N ARG A 356 -13.39 -5.41 -15.24
CA ARG A 356 -14.11 -4.37 -14.49
C ARG A 356 -14.99 -5.00 -13.42
N ILE A 357 -15.04 -4.37 -12.26
CA ILE A 357 -15.94 -4.76 -11.17
C ILE A 357 -16.95 -3.63 -10.98
N GLU A 358 -18.21 -3.90 -11.29
CA GLU A 358 -19.29 -2.91 -11.20
C GLU A 358 -20.56 -3.61 -10.72
N GLN A 359 -21.28 -2.99 -9.80
CA GLN A 359 -22.61 -3.44 -9.34
C GLN A 359 -22.66 -4.92 -8.87
N GLY A 360 -21.57 -5.42 -8.28
CA GLY A 360 -21.48 -6.80 -7.79
C GLY A 360 -21.18 -7.85 -8.88
N TYR A 361 -20.81 -7.40 -10.09
CA TYR A 361 -20.35 -8.26 -11.18
C TYR A 361 -18.90 -7.99 -11.50
N ILE A 362 -18.14 -9.05 -11.79
CA ILE A 362 -16.88 -8.97 -12.52
C ILE A 362 -17.16 -9.18 -14.01
N SER A 363 -16.55 -8.37 -14.86
CA SER A 363 -16.70 -8.46 -16.30
C SER A 363 -15.35 -8.42 -17.00
N VAL A 364 -15.19 -9.24 -18.04
CA VAL A 364 -13.97 -9.34 -18.85
C VAL A 364 -14.28 -9.12 -20.34
N PRO A 365 -13.30 -8.70 -21.16
CA PRO A 365 -13.50 -8.57 -22.60
C PRO A 365 -13.97 -9.88 -23.23
N ARG A 366 -14.80 -9.77 -24.28
CA ARG A 366 -15.30 -10.96 -24.99
C ARG A 366 -14.20 -11.84 -25.58
N GLY A 367 -13.05 -11.26 -25.91
CA GLY A 367 -11.89 -11.99 -26.42
C GLY A 367 -11.30 -12.99 -25.42
N CYS A 368 -11.58 -12.83 -24.13
CA CYS A 368 -11.12 -13.75 -23.08
C CYS A 368 -12.07 -14.95 -22.88
N PHE A 369 -13.03 -15.20 -23.78
CA PHE A 369 -14.03 -16.26 -23.58
C PHE A 369 -13.40 -17.65 -23.51
N ASP A 370 -12.50 -17.96 -24.44
CA ASP A 370 -11.86 -19.29 -24.53
C ASP A 370 -10.96 -19.53 -23.31
N ASP A 371 -10.14 -18.54 -22.93
CA ASP A 371 -9.30 -18.59 -21.74
C ASP A 371 -10.13 -18.72 -20.45
N LEU A 372 -11.27 -18.02 -20.37
CA LEU A 372 -12.18 -18.11 -19.25
C LEU A 372 -12.80 -19.51 -19.16
N GLN A 373 -13.21 -20.09 -20.29
CA GLN A 373 -13.73 -21.46 -20.30
C GLN A 373 -12.66 -22.46 -19.86
N ALA A 374 -11.43 -22.34 -20.37
CA ALA A 374 -10.32 -23.19 -19.97
C ALA A 374 -10.07 -23.10 -18.46
N LEU A 375 -9.99 -21.88 -17.91
CA LEU A 375 -9.82 -21.64 -16.48
C LEU A 375 -10.95 -22.27 -15.66
N LEU A 376 -12.22 -22.11 -16.07
CA LEU A 376 -13.36 -22.70 -15.36
C LEU A 376 -13.33 -24.23 -15.41
N HIS A 377 -12.99 -24.83 -16.55
CA HIS A 377 -12.87 -26.27 -16.71
C HIS A 377 -11.74 -26.87 -15.85
N GLU A 378 -10.58 -26.20 -15.77
CA GLU A 378 -9.49 -26.60 -14.89
C GLU A 378 -9.90 -26.62 -13.41
N GLN A 379 -10.82 -25.75 -13.02
CA GLN A 379 -11.37 -25.70 -11.66
C GLN A 379 -12.57 -26.64 -11.46
N GLY A 380 -12.91 -27.48 -12.46
CA GLY A 380 -14.04 -28.41 -12.40
C GLY A 380 -15.41 -27.73 -12.47
N ILE A 381 -15.46 -26.47 -12.89
CA ILE A 381 -16.69 -25.66 -12.97
C ILE A 381 -17.27 -25.82 -14.37
N TRP A 382 -18.49 -26.35 -14.45
CA TRP A 382 -19.14 -26.55 -15.74
C TRP A 382 -20.14 -25.41 -15.99
N PRO A 383 -20.16 -24.80 -17.19
CA PRO A 383 -21.29 -23.96 -17.55
C PRO A 383 -22.57 -24.81 -17.49
N PRO A 384 -23.67 -24.30 -16.90
CA PRO A 384 -24.91 -25.07 -16.81
C PRO A 384 -25.33 -25.51 -18.22
N LYS A 385 -25.75 -26.77 -18.36
CA LYS A 385 -26.10 -27.44 -19.63
C LYS A 385 -27.26 -26.79 -20.41
N ASN A 386 -27.76 -25.62 -20.03
CA ASN A 386 -28.89 -24.95 -20.66
C ASN A 386 -28.44 -23.69 -21.41
N HIS A 387 -28.34 -23.84 -22.73
CA HIS A 387 -28.30 -22.75 -23.71
C HIS A 387 -29.38 -21.69 -23.45
N VAL A 388 -28.99 -20.41 -23.54
CA VAL A 388 -29.72 -19.41 -24.34
C VAL A 388 -28.71 -18.44 -24.97
N TYR A 389 -28.40 -18.61 -26.26
CA TYR A 389 -27.89 -17.52 -27.09
C TYR A 389 -29.02 -16.48 -27.24
N GLY A 390 -29.10 -15.55 -26.30
CA GLY A 390 -30.06 -14.44 -26.37
C GLY A 390 -29.61 -13.38 -27.37
N ARG A 391 -29.68 -13.65 -28.68
CA ARG A 391 -29.77 -12.56 -29.67
C ARG A 391 -31.10 -11.85 -29.42
N ARG A 392 -31.08 -10.76 -28.64
CA ARG A 392 -32.14 -9.75 -28.75
C ARG A 392 -31.97 -9.07 -30.10
N THR A 393 -32.59 -9.63 -31.13
CA THR A 393 -32.96 -8.84 -32.30
C THR A 393 -33.97 -7.80 -31.82
N ARG A 394 -33.63 -6.52 -31.98
CA ARG A 394 -34.59 -5.43 -31.82
C ARG A 394 -35.69 -5.64 -32.86
N SER A 395 -36.86 -6.10 -32.44
CA SER A 395 -38.08 -5.91 -33.20
C SER A 395 -38.42 -4.43 -33.13
N SER A 396 -38.28 -3.75 -34.27
CA SER A 396 -38.90 -2.46 -34.51
C SER A 396 -40.41 -2.65 -34.47
N GLN A 397 -41.03 -2.33 -33.33
CA GLN A 397 -42.46 -2.06 -33.30
C GLN A 397 -42.68 -0.65 -33.83
N SER A 398 -43.13 -0.61 -35.08
CA SER A 398 -43.92 0.47 -35.65
C SER A 398 -45.25 0.58 -34.89
N GLN A 399 -45.56 1.75 -34.35
CA GLN A 399 -46.95 2.17 -34.15
C GLN A 399 -47.05 3.66 -34.47
N GLY A 400 -47.89 3.98 -35.46
CA GLY A 400 -48.69 5.19 -35.45
C GLY A 400 -49.94 5.01 -34.62
#